data_AF-A0A1Y1WX62-F1
#
_entry.id   AF-A0A1Y1WX62-F1
#
_cell.length_a   1.000
_cell.length_b   1.000
_cell.length_c   1.000
_cell.angle_alpha   90.00
_cell.angle_beta   90.00
_cell.angle_gamma   90.00
#
_symmetry.space_group_name_H-M   'P 1'
#
loop_
_entity.id
_entity.type
_entity.pdbx_description
1 polymer ?
#
loop_
_entity_poly.entity_id
_entity_poly.type
_entity_poly.pdbx_seq_one_letter_code
_entity_poly.pdbx_strand_id
1 'polypeptide(L)' 'MEEYFFLRFKQTLNDSRTDKKIAFIKKLIARICKMLEAKSLFINKESYSLEIVPNVDMALMVGLTIIFDEFKHDDSE' A
#
# COMPACT_ATOMS: atom_id res chain seq x y z
N MET A 1 13.29 -10.96 -8.67
CA MET A 1 12.54 -11.27 -7.42
C MET A 1 11.49 -10.19 -7.30
N GLU A 2 10.22 -10.53 -7.12
CA GLU A 2 9.14 -9.53 -7.04
C GLU A 2 8.77 -9.32 -5.58
N GLU A 3 8.87 -8.08 -5.09
CA GLU A 3 8.38 -7.73 -3.75
C GLU A 3 6.97 -7.14 -3.84
N TYR A 4 6.07 -7.69 -3.03
CA TYR A 4 4.67 -7.28 -3.00
C TYR A 4 4.33 -6.60 -1.68
N PHE A 5 3.79 -5.39 -1.77
CA PHE A 5 3.20 -4.68 -0.64
C PHE A 5 1.69 -4.60 -0.81
N PHE A 6 0.97 -4.91 0.27
CA PHE A 6 -0.49 -4.88 0.27
C PHE A 6 -0.99 -3.79 1.21
N LEU A 7 -1.61 -2.76 0.65
CA LEU A 7 -2.28 -1.72 1.41
C LEU A 7 -3.70 -2.18 1.75
N ARG A 8 -4.00 -2.28 3.05
CA ARG A 8 -5.31 -2.69 3.56
C ARG A 8 -5.83 -1.68 4.59
N PHE A 9 -7.02 -1.12 4.41
CA PHE A 9 -7.68 -0.41 5.52
C PHE A 9 -8.40 -1.38 6.43
N LYS A 10 -8.32 -1.08 7.72
CA LYS A 10 -9.07 -1.73 8.78
C LYS A 10 -10.29 -0.87 9.09
N GLN A 11 -11.46 -1.30 8.64
CA GLN A 11 -12.72 -0.66 8.98
C GLN A 11 -13.30 -1.34 10.21
N THR A 12 -13.70 -0.55 11.21
CA THR A 12 -14.41 -1.06 12.40
C THR A 12 -15.91 -0.89 12.16
N LEU A 13 -16.67 -1.97 12.29
CA LEU A 13 -18.13 -1.94 12.29
C LEU A 13 -18.61 -1.82 13.74
N ASN A 14 -19.34 -0.75 14.03
CA ASN A 14 -19.99 -0.53 15.31
C ASN A 14 -21.49 -0.78 15.16
N ASP A 15 -22.11 -1.30 16.21
CA ASP A 15 -23.57 -1.41 16.31
C ASP A 15 -24.18 -0.02 16.49
N SER A 16 -25.00 0.41 15.54
CA SER A 16 -25.71 1.70 15.58
C SER A 16 -26.56 1.92 16.84
N ARG A 17 -26.97 0.86 17.55
CA ARG A 17 -27.82 0.96 18.74
C ARG A 17 -27.07 0.91 20.05
N THR A 18 -25.88 0.29 20.07
CA THR A 18 -25.14 0.05 21.32
C THR A 18 -23.70 0.55 21.29
N ASP A 19 -23.24 1.13 20.16
CA ASP A 19 -21.86 1.54 19.87
C ASP A 19 -20.79 0.46 20.12
N LYS A 20 -21.23 -0.79 20.33
CA LYS A 20 -20.34 -1.92 20.54
C LYS A 20 -19.68 -2.29 19.22
N LYS A 21 -18.39 -2.55 19.28
CA LYS A 21 -17.63 -3.07 18.13
C LYS A 21 -18.16 -4.46 17.78
N ILE A 22 -18.73 -4.60 16.59
CA ILE A 22 -19.25 -5.86 16.06
C ILE A 22 -18.13 -6.64 15.37
N ALA A 23 -17.38 -5.97 14.49
CA ALA A 23 -16.39 -6.64 13.65
C ALA A 23 -15.32 -5.67 13.15
N PHE A 24 -14.19 -6.24 12.74
CA PHE A 24 -13.17 -5.54 11.97
C PHE A 24 -13.09 -6.16 10.59
N ILE A 25 -13.28 -5.33 9.56
CA ILE A 25 -13.13 -5.75 8.16
C ILE A 25 -11.81 -5.18 7.64
N LYS A 26 -10.93 -6.07 7.17
CA LYS A 26 -9.73 -5.68 6.42
C LYS A 26 -10.05 -5.69 4.93
N LYS A 27 -10.12 -4.53 4.30
CA LYS A 27 -10.29 -4.41 2.84
C LYS A 27 -8.94 -4.15 2.18
N LEU A 28 -8.64 -4.86 1.09
CA LEU A 28 -7.52 -4.55 0.21
C LEU A 28 -7.89 -3.34 -0.66
N ILE A 29 -6.93 -2.44 -0.87
CA ILE A 29 -7.19 -1.12 -1.45
C ILE A 29 -6.21 -0.82 -2.56
N ALA A 30 -4.95 -1.16 -2.33
CA ALA A 30 -3.95 -1.18 -3.38
C ALA A 30 -2.94 -2.29 -3.14
N ARG A 31 -2.33 -2.76 -4.21
CA ARG A 31 -1.20 -3.67 -4.21
C ARG A 31 -0.06 -3.00 -4.97
N ILE A 32 1.08 -2.89 -4.33
CA ILE A 32 2.31 -2.35 -4.90
C ILE A 32 3.19 -3.55 -5.25
N CYS A 33 3.66 -3.63 -6.48
CA CYS A 33 4.63 -4.60 -6.93
C CYS A 33 5.92 -3.86 -7.28
N LYS A 34 7.00 -4.13 -6.53
CA LYS A 34 8.33 -3.66 -6.86
C LYS A 34 8.98 -4.68 -7.78
N MET A 35 9.20 -4.29 -9.03
CA MET A 35 9.89 -5.13 -10.00
C MET A 35 11.39 -4.90 -9.88
N LEU A 36 12.10 -5.84 -9.26
CA LEU A 36 13.56 -5.86 -9.29
C LEU A 36 14.02 -6.46 -10.62
N GLU A 37 14.12 -5.61 -11.64
CA GLU A 37 14.83 -5.96 -12.85
C GLU A 37 16.34 -5.90 -12.61
N ALA A 38 17.09 -6.87 -13.14
CA ALA A 38 18.56 -6.84 -13.08
C ALA A 38 19.17 -5.58 -13.74
N LYS A 39 18.44 -4.92 -14.66
CA LYS A 39 18.79 -3.62 -15.23
C LYS A 39 18.64 -2.45 -14.26
N SER A 40 17.74 -2.57 -13.27
CA SER A 40 17.55 -1.58 -12.20
C SER A 40 18.73 -1.52 -11.22
N LEU A 41 19.64 -2.50 -11.24
CA LEU A 41 20.91 -2.44 -10.50
C LEU A 41 21.95 -1.55 -11.21
N PHE A 42 21.78 -1.29 -12.50
CA PHE A 42 22.68 -0.45 -13.31
C PHE A 42 22.11 0.94 -13.57
N ILE A 43 20.79 1.07 -13.56
CA ILE A 43 20.06 2.33 -13.68
C ILE A 43 19.32 2.44 -12.35
N ASN A 44 19.72 3.38 -11.50
CA ASN A 44 19.20 3.64 -10.14
C ASN A 44 17.71 4.08 -10.14
N LYS A 45 16.84 3.34 -10.83
CA LYS A 45 15.47 3.69 -11.13
C LYS A 45 14.60 2.49 -10.86
N GLU A 46 14.03 2.49 -9.68
CA GLU A 46 13.12 1.44 -9.24
C GLU A 46 11.79 1.55 -9.99
N SER A 47 11.30 0.43 -10.52
CA SER A 47 10.03 0.37 -11.22
C SER A 47 8.97 -0.21 -10.30
N TYR A 48 8.03 0.64 -9.89
CA TYR A 48 6.88 0.27 -9.08
C TYR A 48 5.63 0.16 -9.96
N SER A 49 4.90 -0.95 -9.82
CA SER A 49 3.56 -1.11 -10.37
C SER A 49 2.52 -1.03 -9.25
N LEU A 50 1.50 -0.19 -9.42
CA LEU A 50 0.46 0.05 -8.41
C LEU A 50 -0.90 -0.42 -8.96
N GLU A 51 -1.40 -1.52 -8.43
CA GLU A 51 -2.74 -2.04 -8.70
C GLU A 51 -3.72 -1.49 -7.66
N ILE A 52 -4.62 -0.59 -8.06
CA ILE A 52 -5.59 0.07 -7.18
C ILE A 52 -6.98 -0.52 -7.40
N VAL A 53 -7.71 -0.77 -6.31
CA VAL A 53 -9.10 -1.24 -6.36
C VAL A 53 -10.02 -0.12 -6.90
N PRO A 54 -11.05 -0.43 -7.71
CA PRO A 54 -11.99 0.58 -8.19
C PRO A 54 -12.64 1.38 -7.05
N ASN A 55 -12.95 2.65 -7.31
CA ASN A 55 -13.53 3.61 -6.35
C ASN A 55 -12.61 4.00 -5.18
N VAL A 56 -11.30 3.85 -5.37
CA VAL A 56 -10.28 4.35 -4.46
C VAL A 56 -9.56 5.52 -5.14
N ASP A 57 -9.29 6.58 -4.38
CA ASP A 57 -8.56 7.73 -4.90
C ASP A 57 -7.10 7.35 -5.25
N MET A 58 -6.76 7.51 -6.53
CA MET A 58 -5.42 7.23 -7.05
C MET A 58 -4.37 8.17 -6.45
N ALA A 59 -4.70 9.45 -6.25
CA ALA A 59 -3.75 10.42 -5.71
C ALA A 59 -3.35 10.06 -4.28
N LEU A 60 -4.33 9.61 -3.48
CA LEU A 60 -4.07 9.13 -2.12
C LEU A 60 -3.15 7.90 -2.12
N MET A 61 -3.39 6.92 -3.01
CA MET A 61 -2.58 5.70 -3.06
C MET A 61 -1.16 5.97 -3.55
N VAL A 62 -0.98 6.89 -4.51
CA VAL A 62 0.35 7.32 -4.97
C VAL A 62 1.08 8.05 -3.85
N GLY A 63 0.41 8.98 -3.15
CA GLY A 63 0.99 9.68 -2.01
C GLY A 63 1.44 8.74 -0.90
N LEU A 64 0.60 7.75 -0.54
CA LEU A 64 0.97 6.71 0.42
C LEU A 64 2.18 5.90 -0.06
N THR A 65 2.24 5.57 -1.35
CA THR A 65 3.36 4.81 -1.93
C THR A 65 4.68 5.58 -1.81
N ILE A 66 4.68 6.89 -2.07
CA ILE A 66 5.86 7.75 -1.92
C ILE A 66 6.30 7.81 -0.46
N ILE A 67 5.37 8.04 0.48
CA ILE A 67 5.68 8.08 1.92
C ILE A 67 6.26 6.73 2.39
N PHE A 68 5.74 5.61 1.89
CA PHE A 68 6.26 4.29 2.22
C PHE A 68 7.66 4.06 1.65
N ASP A 69 7.95 4.55 0.45
CA ASP A 69 9.27 4.45 -0.17
C ASP A 69 10.31 5.27 0.60
N GLU A 70 9.96 6.51 0.99
CA GLU A 70 10.79 7.37 1.84
C GLU A 70 11.05 6.72 3.21
N PHE A 71 10.00 6.22 3.88
CA PHE A 71 10.14 5.57 5.20
C PHE A 71 11.05 4.34 5.15
N LYS A 72 11.06 3.59 4.04
CA LYS A 72 11.94 2.43 3.89
C LYS A 72 13.40 2.78 3.64
N HIS A 73 13.66 3.95 3.06
CA HIS A 73 15.02 4.42 2.82
C HIS A 73 15.65 5.05 4.08
N ASP A 74 14.85 5.57 5.01
CA ASP A 74 15.32 6.13 6.30
C ASP A 74 15.93 5.09 7.26
N ASP A 75 15.51 3.81 7.20
CA ASP A 75 16.06 2.75 8.06
C ASP A 75 17.44 2.21 7.58
N SER A 76 17.99 2.74 6.49
CA SER A 76 19.25 2.28 5.88
C SER A 76 20.48 3.17 6.14
N GLU A 77 20.40 4.14 7.06
CA GLU A 77 21.56 4.88 7.60
C GLU A 77 22.03 4.35 8.96
#